data_AF-A0A662M404-F1
#
_entry.id   AF-A0A662M404-F1
#
_cell.length_a   1.000
_cell.length_b   1.000
_cell.length_c   1.000
_cell.angle_alpha   90.00
_cell.angle_beta   90.00
_cell.angle_gamma   90.00
#
_symmetry.space_group_name_H-M   'P 1'
#
loop_
_entity.id
_entity.type
_entity.pdbx_description
1 polymer ?
#
loop_
_entity_poly.entity_id
_entity_poly.type
_entity_poly.pdbx_seq_one_letter_code
_entity_poly.pdbx_strand_id
1 'polypeptide(L)'
;MQGRDDAEKIKYFIKNAVEQWGIKYVLLVGGRKPGLHEEWLLPVRYAWVYWVDEIKYTSDLYFADIYDADGNFSTWDTDGNGVFSEWNSAGPLKDEMDLYPDVYVGRWACRNKEEVKIMVDKTIAYETGTGTKHIVLAGGDNFEEEGIEGEIVCDKVASYLPDFEADKIYASQMDVTSDAMKAGMNEGAMFIHMHGHGSPIYWSTHKPGNINPPVWEDGLKFYDLPLFFNKEYSIAIIGGCHTAMFNVSLTVHPWTGGIPSPEGLSWWFARKYNGGAIAALGYAAFPVATPGEYGDLDGNGINEPDCVESGYGYMQINLFHAYSEGLQHLGECWGYAVGNYTAHFSYPSERYNLHTIQAFVLLGDPSLKIGGYGY
;
A
#
# COMPACT_ATOMS: atom_id res chain seq x y z
N MET A 1 -10.07 29.36 -5.86
CA MET A 1 -9.98 27.88 -6.00
C MET A 1 -11.34 27.32 -5.63
N GLN A 2 -11.91 26.50 -6.51
CA GLN A 2 -13.14 25.73 -6.26
C GLN A 2 -12.85 24.62 -5.23
N GLY A 3 -13.86 24.17 -4.49
CA GLY A 3 -13.75 23.12 -3.49
C GLY A 3 -14.30 23.53 -2.12
N ARG A 4 -15.08 22.65 -1.50
CA ARG A 4 -15.78 22.84 -0.22
C ARG A 4 -14.83 22.89 0.98
N ASP A 5 -13.74 22.12 0.91
CA ASP A 5 -12.68 22.06 1.91
C ASP A 5 -11.28 22.03 1.26
N ASP A 6 -10.22 21.99 2.06
CA ASP A 6 -8.86 22.05 1.54
C ASP A 6 -8.43 20.81 0.74
N ALA A 7 -8.97 19.63 1.06
CA ALA A 7 -8.71 18.42 0.27
C ALA A 7 -9.41 18.48 -1.10
N GLU A 8 -10.65 18.95 -1.17
CA GLU A 8 -11.34 19.11 -2.44
C GLU A 8 -10.74 20.23 -3.30
N LYS A 9 -10.23 21.31 -2.68
CA LYS A 9 -9.46 22.34 -3.40
C LYS A 9 -8.21 21.76 -4.08
N ILE A 10 -7.51 20.84 -3.40
CA ILE A 10 -6.37 20.13 -3.99
C ILE A 10 -6.85 19.25 -5.15
N LYS A 11 -7.94 18.49 -4.98
CA LYS A 11 -8.51 17.65 -6.05
C LYS A 11 -8.91 18.47 -7.29
N TYR A 12 -9.57 19.63 -7.11
CA TYR A 12 -9.86 20.54 -8.22
C TYR A 12 -8.61 21.14 -8.85
N PHE A 13 -7.56 21.43 -8.07
CA PHE A 13 -6.29 21.88 -8.63
C PHE A 13 -5.67 20.79 -9.52
N ILE A 14 -5.67 19.54 -9.06
CA ILE A 14 -5.18 18.38 -9.82
C ILE A 14 -6.00 18.22 -11.11
N LYS A 15 -7.33 18.24 -11.04
CA LYS A 15 -8.21 18.24 -12.23
C LYS A 15 -7.80 19.29 -13.25
N ASN A 16 -7.66 20.55 -12.81
CA ASN A 16 -7.26 21.63 -13.71
C ASN A 16 -5.85 21.42 -14.30
N ALA A 17 -4.92 20.89 -13.52
CA ALA A 17 -3.56 20.59 -13.99
C ALA A 17 -3.56 19.44 -15.01
N VAL A 18 -4.41 18.42 -14.84
CA VAL A 18 -4.62 17.36 -15.84
C VAL A 18 -5.16 17.96 -17.13
N GLU A 19 -6.23 18.77 -17.06
CA GLU A 19 -6.90 19.33 -18.25
C GLU A 19 -6.05 20.38 -18.99
N GLN A 20 -5.30 21.20 -18.25
CA GLN A 20 -4.56 22.33 -18.84
C GLN A 20 -3.11 22.00 -19.15
N TRP A 21 -2.48 21.13 -18.36
CA TRP A 21 -1.04 20.84 -18.47
C TRP A 21 -0.75 19.38 -18.84
N GLY A 22 -1.75 18.49 -18.80
CA GLY A 22 -1.56 17.07 -19.14
C GLY A 22 -0.66 16.33 -18.16
N ILE A 23 -0.67 16.71 -16.88
CA ILE A 23 0.14 16.02 -15.87
C ILE A 23 -0.31 14.56 -15.73
N LYS A 24 0.66 13.68 -15.41
CA LYS A 24 0.40 12.25 -15.16
C LYS A 24 0.73 11.80 -13.75
N TYR A 25 1.55 12.57 -13.03
CA TYR A 25 2.03 12.23 -11.70
C TYR A 25 1.79 13.40 -10.75
N VAL A 26 1.34 13.09 -9.54
CA VAL A 26 1.12 14.05 -8.45
C VAL A 26 1.80 13.52 -7.20
N LEU A 27 2.89 14.18 -6.79
CA LEU A 27 3.53 13.92 -5.51
C LEU A 27 2.93 14.83 -4.42
N LEU A 28 2.24 14.23 -3.47
CA LEU A 28 1.69 14.86 -2.29
C LEU A 28 2.79 14.95 -1.21
N VAL A 29 3.32 16.14 -0.93
CA VAL A 29 4.36 16.34 0.10
C VAL A 29 3.79 16.94 1.38
N GLY A 30 3.63 16.10 2.39
CA GLY A 30 3.20 16.49 3.73
C GLY A 30 2.42 15.36 4.41
N GLY A 31 2.71 15.16 5.69
CA GLY A 31 2.01 14.22 6.54
C GLY A 31 1.26 14.90 7.68
N ARG A 32 1.10 14.14 8.75
CA ARG A 32 0.45 14.59 9.98
C ARG A 32 1.30 15.64 10.71
N LYS A 33 0.69 16.74 11.16
CA LYS A 33 1.31 17.72 12.07
C LYS A 33 1.56 17.08 13.44
N PRO A 34 2.69 17.36 14.11
CA PRO A 34 2.86 17.02 15.52
C PRO A 34 1.76 17.66 16.37
N GLY A 35 1.19 16.94 17.34
CA GLY A 35 0.17 17.49 18.23
C GLY A 35 -0.71 16.43 18.91
N LEU A 36 -1.60 16.89 19.80
CA LEU A 36 -2.57 16.02 20.49
C LEU A 36 -3.74 15.62 19.57
N HIS A 37 -4.13 16.53 18.67
CA HIS A 37 -5.25 16.34 17.75
C HIS A 37 -4.73 16.00 16.37
N GLU A 38 -5.54 15.26 15.61
CA GLU A 38 -5.21 14.94 14.23
C GLU A 38 -5.33 16.19 13.35
N GLU A 39 -4.20 16.61 12.78
CA GLU A 39 -4.10 17.77 11.90
C GLU A 39 -3.04 17.48 10.83
N TRP A 40 -3.17 18.11 9.67
CA TRP A 40 -2.42 17.77 8.47
C TRP A 40 -1.61 18.95 7.92
N LEU A 41 -0.35 18.70 7.53
CA LEU A 41 0.46 19.64 6.75
C LEU A 41 -0.04 19.71 5.31
N LEU A 42 -0.41 18.55 4.77
CA LEU A 42 -1.09 18.40 3.50
C LEU A 42 -2.38 17.60 3.75
N PRO A 43 -3.57 18.16 3.46
CA PRO A 43 -4.85 17.50 3.66
C PRO A 43 -4.90 16.06 3.14
N VAL A 44 -5.74 15.26 3.79
CA VAL A 44 -6.12 13.90 3.40
C VAL A 44 -7.62 13.84 3.22
N ARG A 45 -8.10 12.80 2.53
CA ARG A 45 -9.52 12.45 2.55
C ARG A 45 -9.74 11.22 3.42
N TYR A 46 -10.77 11.27 4.24
CA TYR A 46 -11.30 10.10 4.94
C TYR A 46 -12.46 9.52 4.14
N ALA A 47 -12.37 8.24 3.79
CA ALA A 47 -13.49 7.45 3.30
C ALA A 47 -14.26 6.87 4.49
N TRP A 48 -15.59 6.90 4.44
CA TRP A 48 -16.48 6.47 5.53
C TRP A 48 -17.18 5.16 5.20
N VAL A 49 -16.38 4.13 4.96
CA VAL A 49 -16.85 2.78 4.66
C VAL A 49 -16.71 1.94 5.92
N TYR A 50 -17.83 1.52 6.50
CA TYR A 50 -17.83 0.62 7.65
C TYR A 50 -17.47 -0.80 7.22
N TRP A 51 -16.49 -1.45 7.83
CA TRP A 51 -16.29 -2.89 7.73
C TRP A 51 -15.65 -3.42 9.01
N VAL A 52 -16.16 -4.55 9.52
CA VAL A 52 -15.79 -5.10 10.83
C VAL A 52 -15.99 -4.08 11.94
N ASP A 53 -14.93 -3.44 12.44
CA ASP A 53 -14.97 -2.42 13.50
C ASP A 53 -14.38 -1.07 13.03
N GLU A 54 -14.03 -0.95 11.75
CA GLU A 54 -13.49 0.27 11.16
C GLU A 54 -14.61 1.10 10.53
N ILE A 55 -14.69 2.38 10.89
CA ILE A 55 -15.73 3.31 10.43
C ILE A 55 -15.22 4.22 9.32
N LYS A 56 -13.92 4.53 9.35
CA LYS A 56 -13.27 5.40 8.37
C LYS A 56 -11.76 5.21 8.35
N TYR A 57 -11.14 5.54 7.22
CA TYR A 57 -9.69 5.47 7.00
C TYR A 57 -9.27 6.50 5.96
N THR A 58 -7.97 6.81 5.91
CA THR A 58 -7.41 7.75 4.92
C THR A 58 -7.34 7.10 3.55
N SER A 59 -7.71 7.83 2.50
CA SER A 59 -7.56 7.40 1.11
C SER A 59 -6.95 8.50 0.26
N ASP A 60 -5.76 8.24 -0.28
CA ASP A 60 -5.15 9.12 -1.27
C ASP A 60 -5.66 8.83 -2.70
N LEU A 61 -6.36 7.70 -2.93
CA LEU A 61 -7.07 7.43 -4.18
C LEU A 61 -8.08 8.54 -4.51
N TYR A 62 -8.65 9.20 -3.50
CA TYR A 62 -9.49 10.38 -3.67
C TYR A 62 -8.84 11.47 -4.53
N PHE A 63 -7.52 11.65 -4.45
CA PHE A 63 -6.81 12.67 -5.24
C PHE A 63 -6.47 12.20 -6.66
N ALA A 64 -6.60 10.90 -6.94
CA ALA A 64 -6.30 10.28 -8.21
C ALA A 64 -7.56 10.02 -9.06
N ASP A 65 -8.68 9.64 -8.45
CA ASP A 65 -10.00 9.46 -9.06
C ASP A 65 -10.62 10.85 -9.29
N ILE A 66 -10.36 11.47 -10.45
CA ILE A 66 -10.78 12.83 -10.80
C ILE A 66 -12.16 12.83 -11.45
N TYR A 67 -12.44 11.84 -12.29
CA TYR A 67 -13.67 11.73 -13.05
C TYR A 67 -14.46 10.49 -12.65
N ASP A 68 -15.79 10.58 -12.69
CA ASP A 68 -16.65 9.40 -12.61
C ASP A 68 -16.79 8.73 -13.99
N ALA A 69 -17.54 7.62 -14.04
CA ALA A 69 -17.76 6.85 -15.25
C ALA A 69 -18.45 7.64 -16.39
N ASP A 70 -19.13 8.74 -16.08
CA ASP A 70 -19.78 9.63 -17.04
C ASP A 70 -18.88 10.82 -17.44
N GLY A 71 -17.67 10.92 -16.88
CA GLY A 71 -16.70 11.99 -17.10
C GLY A 71 -17.00 13.26 -16.30
N ASN A 72 -17.90 13.24 -15.33
CA ASN A 72 -18.10 14.36 -14.41
C ASN A 72 -17.05 14.33 -13.30
N PHE A 73 -16.93 15.41 -12.54
CA PHE A 73 -16.00 15.44 -11.42
C PHE A 73 -16.45 14.48 -10.30
N SER A 74 -15.61 13.49 -10.00
CA SER A 74 -15.84 12.52 -8.94
C SER A 74 -15.71 13.20 -7.56
N THR A 75 -16.84 13.52 -6.93
CA THR A 75 -16.84 14.25 -5.65
C THR A 75 -16.51 13.37 -4.45
N TRP A 76 -16.77 12.06 -4.59
CA TRP A 76 -16.91 11.08 -3.50
C TRP A 76 -17.98 11.44 -2.46
N ASP A 77 -18.83 12.42 -2.73
CA ASP A 77 -19.89 12.92 -1.85
C ASP A 77 -21.02 13.41 -2.76
N THR A 78 -21.83 12.44 -3.19
CA THR A 78 -22.86 12.57 -4.24
C THR A 78 -24.10 13.26 -3.69
N ASP A 79 -24.44 13.01 -2.42
CA ASP A 79 -25.58 13.63 -1.77
C ASP A 79 -25.26 15.01 -1.13
N GLY A 80 -23.98 15.40 -1.10
CA GLY A 80 -23.52 16.71 -0.67
C GLY A 80 -23.51 16.91 0.85
N ASN A 81 -23.47 15.83 1.63
CA ASN A 81 -23.62 15.86 3.08
C ASN A 81 -22.30 16.09 3.86
N GLY A 82 -21.15 16.07 3.18
CA GLY A 82 -19.81 16.25 3.77
C GLY A 82 -19.16 14.96 4.29
N VAL A 83 -19.77 13.81 4.05
CA VAL A 83 -19.27 12.46 4.33
C VAL A 83 -18.88 11.86 2.98
N PHE A 84 -17.67 11.32 2.90
CA PHE A 84 -17.11 10.91 1.62
C PHE A 84 -16.98 9.40 1.54
N SER A 85 -17.39 8.82 0.41
CA SER A 85 -17.50 7.38 0.22
C SER A 85 -18.27 6.71 1.36
N GLU A 86 -19.46 7.22 1.65
CA GLU A 86 -20.28 6.80 2.77
C GLU A 86 -20.93 5.43 2.52
N TRP A 87 -20.49 4.43 3.30
CA TRP A 87 -21.15 3.14 3.38
C TRP A 87 -21.24 2.69 4.84
N ASN A 88 -22.38 2.93 5.46
CA ASN A 88 -22.62 2.59 6.87
C ASN A 88 -22.71 1.08 7.12
N SER A 89 -22.81 0.69 8.39
CA SER A 89 -22.97 -0.71 8.80
C SER A 89 -24.23 -1.38 8.23
N ALA A 90 -25.27 -0.58 7.95
CA ALA A 90 -26.50 -0.98 7.30
C ALA A 90 -26.85 -0.06 6.12
N GLY A 91 -27.46 -0.64 5.10
CA GLY A 91 -27.87 0.07 3.89
C GLY A 91 -26.83 0.00 2.76
N PRO A 92 -27.17 0.57 1.60
CA PRO A 92 -26.28 0.60 0.45
C PRO A 92 -25.21 1.70 0.57
N LEU A 93 -24.18 1.61 -0.25
CA LEU A 93 -23.28 2.71 -0.58
C LEU A 93 -24.10 3.95 -0.99
N LYS A 94 -23.71 5.12 -0.49
CA LYS A 94 -24.41 6.39 -0.75
C LYS A 94 -23.79 7.23 -1.85
N ASP A 95 -22.48 7.10 -2.05
CA ASP A 95 -21.73 7.92 -2.97
C ASP A 95 -21.32 7.15 -4.21
N GLU A 96 -21.51 7.80 -5.34
CA GLU A 96 -21.04 7.35 -6.65
C GLU A 96 -19.60 7.83 -6.88
N MET A 97 -18.78 6.95 -7.45
CA MET A 97 -17.38 7.13 -7.85
C MET A 97 -17.09 6.07 -8.92
N ASP A 98 -15.94 6.03 -9.57
CA ASP A 98 -15.58 4.87 -10.41
C ASP A 98 -14.35 4.13 -9.90
N LEU A 99 -13.59 4.76 -8.98
CA LEU A 99 -12.38 4.25 -8.34
C LEU A 99 -11.20 4.04 -9.29
N TYR A 100 -11.27 4.54 -10.53
CA TYR A 100 -10.16 4.48 -11.46
C TYR A 100 -9.26 5.70 -11.27
N PRO A 101 -7.95 5.52 -11.05
CA PRO A 101 -7.03 6.64 -10.96
C PRO A 101 -6.81 7.27 -12.35
N ASP A 102 -7.21 8.53 -12.52
CA ASP A 102 -6.95 9.34 -13.73
C ASP A 102 -5.54 9.93 -13.77
N VAL A 103 -4.89 9.98 -12.61
CA VAL A 103 -3.52 10.48 -12.42
C VAL A 103 -2.83 9.65 -11.35
N TYR A 104 -1.53 9.41 -11.51
CA TYR A 104 -0.77 8.61 -10.55
C TYR A 104 -0.40 9.45 -9.34
N VAL A 105 -0.88 9.03 -8.16
CA VAL A 105 -0.66 9.73 -6.90
C VAL A 105 0.27 8.93 -6.02
N GLY A 106 1.22 9.62 -5.38
CA GLY A 106 2.00 9.09 -4.27
C GLY A 106 2.21 10.17 -3.23
N ARG A 107 2.47 9.77 -1.99
CA ARG A 107 2.66 10.69 -0.87
C ARG A 107 4.00 10.52 -0.19
N TRP A 108 4.74 11.62 -0.05
CA TRP A 108 5.74 11.76 1.00
C TRP A 108 5.06 12.33 2.25
N ALA A 109 4.75 11.46 3.22
CA ALA A 109 4.06 11.84 4.46
C ALA A 109 4.98 12.57 5.47
N CYS A 110 5.89 13.41 4.96
CA CYS A 110 6.88 14.14 5.73
C CYS A 110 6.22 15.08 6.74
N ARG A 111 6.68 15.03 7.98
CA ARG A 111 6.16 15.83 9.12
C ARG A 111 6.99 17.07 9.41
N ASN A 112 8.14 17.21 8.75
CA ASN A 112 9.07 18.31 8.89
C ASN A 112 10.01 18.41 7.68
N LYS A 113 10.81 19.48 7.63
CA LYS A 113 11.75 19.74 6.53
C LYS A 113 12.90 18.73 6.45
N GLU A 114 13.31 18.13 7.57
CA GLU A 114 14.39 17.14 7.57
C GLU A 114 13.94 15.84 6.90
N GLU A 115 12.70 15.39 7.14
CA GLU A 115 12.13 14.25 6.41
C GLU A 115 12.02 14.52 4.92
N VAL A 116 11.63 15.74 4.51
CA VAL A 116 11.63 16.12 3.08
C VAL A 116 13.03 16.02 2.50
N LYS A 117 14.04 16.54 3.22
CA LYS A 117 15.44 16.45 2.78
C LYS A 117 15.88 14.99 2.64
N ILE A 118 15.56 14.13 3.60
CA ILE A 118 15.87 12.70 3.53
C ILE A 118 15.24 12.09 2.28
N MET A 119 13.96 12.34 2.00
CA MET A 119 13.31 11.76 0.83
C MET A 119 13.88 12.27 -0.49
N VAL A 120 14.19 13.56 -0.59
CA VAL A 120 14.85 14.13 -1.78
C VAL A 120 16.21 13.50 -2.00
N ASP A 121 17.06 13.45 -0.96
CA ASP A 121 18.41 12.89 -1.05
C ASP A 121 18.35 11.39 -1.43
N LYS A 122 17.42 10.63 -0.83
CA LYS A 122 17.22 9.21 -1.16
C LYS A 122 16.72 9.00 -2.58
N THR A 123 15.79 9.83 -3.04
CA THR A 123 15.23 9.73 -4.40
C THR A 123 16.29 10.00 -5.44
N ILE A 124 17.08 11.07 -5.28
CA ILE A 124 18.21 11.36 -6.16
C ILE A 124 19.22 10.21 -6.16
N ALA A 125 19.59 9.69 -4.99
CA ALA A 125 20.53 8.59 -4.88
C ALA A 125 20.01 7.30 -5.56
N TYR A 126 18.74 6.97 -5.38
CA TYR A 126 18.10 5.82 -6.02
C TYR A 126 18.05 5.98 -7.54
N GLU A 127 17.55 7.12 -8.03
CA GLU A 127 17.33 7.36 -9.45
C GLU A 127 18.62 7.54 -10.26
N THR A 128 19.68 8.02 -9.62
CA THR A 128 21.02 8.13 -10.24
C THR A 128 21.86 6.86 -10.08
N GLY A 129 21.41 5.93 -9.24
CA GLY A 129 22.02 4.62 -9.07
C GLY A 129 21.56 3.60 -10.12
N THR A 130 22.01 2.37 -9.92
CA THR A 130 21.56 1.19 -10.66
C THR A 130 21.03 0.19 -9.65
N GLY A 131 19.73 -0.10 -9.71
CA GLY A 131 19.09 -1.06 -8.81
C GLY A 131 19.53 -2.51 -9.09
N THR A 132 19.47 -3.34 -8.07
CA THR A 132 19.80 -4.76 -8.17
C THR A 132 18.59 -5.58 -8.63
N LYS A 133 18.81 -6.60 -9.46
CA LYS A 133 17.76 -7.60 -9.76
C LYS A 133 17.65 -8.61 -8.61
N HIS A 134 17.27 -8.12 -7.44
CA HIS A 134 17.14 -8.90 -6.23
C HIS A 134 15.87 -8.50 -5.48
N ILE A 135 15.11 -9.49 -5.02
CA ILE A 135 13.89 -9.31 -4.22
C ILE A 135 13.97 -10.14 -2.94
N VAL A 136 13.57 -9.52 -1.83
CA VAL A 136 13.33 -10.23 -0.56
C VAL A 136 11.84 -10.53 -0.44
N LEU A 137 11.50 -11.80 -0.19
CA LEU A 137 10.13 -12.30 -0.08
C LEU A 137 9.89 -12.89 1.31
N ALA A 138 8.92 -12.37 2.05
CA ALA A 138 8.57 -12.88 3.37
C ALA A 138 7.08 -13.27 3.46
N GLY A 139 6.82 -14.50 3.92
CA GLY A 139 5.47 -15.06 3.97
C GLY A 139 5.38 -16.31 4.82
N GLY A 140 4.16 -16.67 5.20
CA GLY A 140 3.84 -17.83 6.02
C GLY A 140 2.34 -18.13 5.98
N ASP A 141 1.87 -18.88 6.98
CA ASP A 141 0.57 -19.54 6.98
C ASP A 141 -0.49 -18.67 7.67
N ASN A 142 -1.26 -17.90 6.89
CA ASN A 142 -2.00 -16.76 7.44
C ASN A 142 -3.42 -17.12 7.88
N PHE A 143 -4.05 -18.12 7.26
CA PHE A 143 -5.46 -18.47 7.42
C PHE A 143 -5.68 -19.99 7.45
N GLU A 144 -6.79 -20.47 8.05
CA GLU A 144 -7.01 -21.90 8.34
C GLU A 144 -7.15 -22.79 7.10
N GLU A 145 -7.49 -22.21 5.95
CA GLU A 145 -7.70 -22.91 4.68
C GLU A 145 -6.41 -23.54 4.12
N GLU A 146 -6.56 -24.44 3.14
CA GLU A 146 -5.42 -25.18 2.59
C GLU A 146 -4.48 -24.26 1.78
N GLY A 147 -3.22 -24.18 2.22
CA GLY A 147 -2.19 -23.40 1.55
C GLY A 147 -1.18 -22.86 2.56
N ILE A 148 -0.19 -22.13 2.07
CA ILE A 148 0.61 -21.22 2.90
C ILE A 148 0.56 -19.89 2.15
N GLU A 149 -0.52 -19.12 2.32
CA GLU A 149 -0.89 -18.04 1.39
C GLU A 149 0.22 -17.01 1.24
N GLY A 150 0.92 -16.69 2.33
CA GLY A 150 2.06 -15.78 2.28
C GLY A 150 3.18 -16.25 1.35
N GLU A 151 3.45 -17.55 1.31
CA GLU A 151 4.46 -18.13 0.42
C GLU A 151 3.93 -18.22 -1.02
N ILE A 152 2.67 -18.61 -1.21
CA ILE A 152 2.03 -18.71 -2.53
C ILE A 152 2.01 -17.35 -3.24
N VAL A 153 1.58 -16.28 -2.56
CA VAL A 153 1.54 -14.93 -3.13
C VAL A 153 2.96 -14.44 -3.41
N CYS A 154 3.93 -14.72 -2.54
CA CYS A 154 5.32 -14.38 -2.78
C CYS A 154 5.91 -15.12 -3.99
N ASP A 155 5.59 -16.40 -4.18
CA ASP A 155 6.04 -17.17 -5.34
C ASP A 155 5.41 -16.67 -6.64
N LYS A 156 4.14 -16.24 -6.59
CA LYS A 156 3.50 -15.58 -7.73
C LYS A 156 4.21 -14.27 -8.09
N VAL A 157 4.58 -13.45 -7.10
CA VAL A 157 5.41 -12.26 -7.32
C VAL A 157 6.74 -12.61 -7.98
N ALA A 158 7.45 -13.63 -7.47
CA ALA A 158 8.72 -14.07 -8.05
C ALA A 158 8.57 -14.52 -9.51
N SER A 159 7.43 -15.13 -9.88
CA SER A 159 7.17 -15.57 -11.25
C SER A 159 7.08 -14.43 -12.27
N TYR A 160 6.68 -13.23 -11.83
CA TYR A 160 6.68 -12.01 -12.66
C TYR A 160 8.08 -11.37 -12.79
N LEU A 161 9.06 -11.86 -12.02
CA LEU A 161 10.43 -11.36 -11.99
C LEU A 161 11.45 -12.49 -12.30
N PRO A 162 11.35 -13.17 -13.45
CA PRO A 162 12.12 -14.39 -13.73
C PRO A 162 13.64 -14.18 -13.80
N ASP A 163 14.10 -12.94 -13.92
CA ASP A 163 15.51 -12.55 -13.97
C ASP A 163 16.02 -11.96 -12.64
N PHE A 164 15.20 -11.95 -11.59
CA PHE A 164 15.59 -11.55 -10.24
C PHE A 164 16.09 -12.74 -9.43
N GLU A 165 17.13 -12.51 -8.64
CA GLU A 165 17.42 -13.37 -7.48
C GLU A 165 16.35 -13.15 -6.41
N ALA A 166 15.97 -14.20 -5.68
CA ALA A 166 14.90 -14.12 -4.68
C ALA A 166 15.33 -14.77 -3.35
N ASP A 167 15.45 -13.94 -2.31
CA ASP A 167 15.65 -14.39 -0.93
C ASP A 167 14.28 -14.72 -0.29
N LYS A 168 14.01 -16.02 -0.13
CA LYS A 168 12.74 -16.54 0.41
C LYS A 168 12.83 -16.74 1.93
N ILE A 169 12.23 -15.82 2.67
CA ILE A 169 12.09 -15.86 4.12
C ILE A 169 10.72 -16.45 4.44
N TYR A 170 10.62 -17.76 4.23
CA TYR A 170 9.38 -18.52 4.28
C TYR A 170 9.25 -19.25 5.61
N ALA A 171 8.09 -19.16 6.26
CA ALA A 171 7.83 -19.79 7.55
C ALA A 171 7.95 -21.32 7.50
N SER A 172 7.79 -21.92 6.31
CA SER A 172 8.04 -23.34 6.04
C SER A 172 9.52 -23.73 6.00
N GLN A 173 10.43 -22.76 5.82
CA GLN A 173 11.86 -22.99 5.62
C GLN A 173 12.72 -22.47 6.78
N MET A 174 12.30 -21.38 7.42
CA MET A 174 13.04 -20.72 8.49
C MET A 174 12.13 -19.89 9.41
N ASP A 175 12.70 -19.22 10.40
CA ASP A 175 11.99 -18.22 11.20
C ASP A 175 11.86 -16.91 10.44
N VAL A 176 10.65 -16.35 10.39
CA VAL A 176 10.37 -15.08 9.72
C VAL A 176 10.61 -13.95 10.70
N THR A 177 11.76 -13.31 10.59
CA THR A 177 12.24 -12.29 11.54
C THR A 177 12.72 -11.03 10.82
N SER A 178 12.72 -9.90 11.53
CA SER A 178 13.30 -8.66 11.01
C SER A 178 14.80 -8.80 10.73
N ASP A 179 15.52 -9.65 11.46
CA ASP A 179 16.93 -9.97 11.20
C ASP A 179 17.13 -10.70 9.86
N ALA A 180 16.27 -11.67 9.54
CA ALA A 180 16.30 -12.34 8.24
C ALA A 180 16.00 -11.36 7.09
N MET A 181 15.00 -10.49 7.26
CA MET A 181 14.66 -9.46 6.26
C MET A 181 15.81 -8.47 6.05
N LYS A 182 16.42 -8.00 7.14
CA LYS A 182 17.62 -7.13 7.06
C LYS A 182 18.76 -7.83 6.35
N ALA A 183 18.99 -9.12 6.63
CA ALA A 183 20.07 -9.88 6.00
C ALA A 183 19.90 -9.94 4.48
N GLY A 184 18.70 -10.24 3.98
CA GLY A 184 18.44 -10.27 2.54
C GLY A 184 18.53 -8.90 1.87
N MET A 185 18.15 -7.82 2.57
CA MET A 185 18.28 -6.47 2.04
C MET A 185 19.71 -5.91 2.06
N ASN A 186 20.62 -6.48 2.86
CA ASN A 186 21.89 -5.84 3.21
C ASN A 186 22.81 -5.60 2.00
N GLU A 187 22.88 -6.58 1.08
CA GLU A 187 23.69 -6.49 -0.14
C GLU A 187 23.03 -5.67 -1.26
N GLY A 188 21.78 -5.24 -1.06
CA GLY A 188 20.96 -4.55 -2.04
C GLY A 188 19.81 -5.46 -2.50
N ALA A 189 18.60 -4.94 -2.44
CA ALA A 189 17.40 -5.56 -2.99
C ALA A 189 16.52 -4.45 -3.54
N MET A 190 16.14 -4.54 -4.81
CA MET A 190 15.24 -3.56 -5.42
C MET A 190 13.85 -3.63 -4.80
N PHE A 191 13.41 -4.84 -4.41
CA PHE A 191 12.11 -5.04 -3.79
C PHE A 191 12.22 -5.78 -2.46
N ILE A 192 11.31 -5.45 -1.54
CA ILE A 192 10.93 -6.33 -0.43
C ILE A 192 9.42 -6.47 -0.44
N HIS A 193 8.93 -7.70 -0.53
CA HIS A 193 7.51 -8.02 -0.51
C HIS A 193 7.21 -8.90 0.70
N MET A 194 6.25 -8.45 1.50
CA MET A 194 5.81 -9.12 2.71
C MET A 194 4.30 -9.38 2.62
N HIS A 195 3.87 -10.64 2.64
CA HIS A 195 2.45 -11.02 2.60
C HIS A 195 2.04 -11.74 3.89
N GLY A 196 1.18 -11.10 4.69
CA GLY A 196 0.85 -11.56 6.03
C GLY A 196 -0.10 -10.63 6.78
N HIS A 197 -0.11 -10.77 8.10
CA HIS A 197 -0.90 -9.94 9.01
C HIS A 197 -0.19 -8.63 9.33
N GLY A 198 -0.98 -7.58 9.49
CA GLY A 198 -0.48 -6.23 9.69
C GLY A 198 -1.17 -5.49 10.83
N SER A 199 -0.46 -4.51 11.36
CA SER A 199 -0.99 -3.40 12.13
C SER A 199 -0.19 -2.15 11.74
N PRO A 200 -0.53 -0.95 12.25
CA PRO A 200 0.25 0.23 11.95
C PRO A 200 1.70 0.18 12.45
N ILE A 201 2.06 -0.77 13.32
CA ILE A 201 3.38 -0.81 13.98
C ILE A 201 4.04 -2.20 14.01
N TYR A 202 3.37 -3.22 13.46
CA TYR A 202 3.86 -4.59 13.37
C TYR A 202 3.43 -5.22 12.04
N TRP A 203 4.26 -6.10 11.52
CA TRP A 203 3.91 -7.03 10.47
C TRP A 203 4.41 -8.43 10.87
N SER A 204 3.60 -9.47 10.69
CA SER A 204 4.01 -10.85 10.96
C SER A 204 3.14 -11.86 10.20
N THR A 205 3.47 -13.14 10.36
CA THR A 205 2.75 -14.30 9.80
C THR A 205 2.78 -15.45 10.83
N HIS A 206 2.22 -16.62 10.51
CA HIS A 206 2.28 -17.80 11.38
C HIS A 206 3.15 -18.91 10.81
N LYS A 207 3.59 -19.78 11.72
CA LYS A 207 4.21 -21.07 11.39
C LYS A 207 3.22 -22.00 10.71
N PRO A 208 3.63 -22.78 9.70
CA PRO A 208 2.75 -23.73 9.03
C PRO A 208 2.06 -24.71 9.97
N GLY A 209 0.77 -24.98 9.71
CA GLY A 209 -0.03 -25.97 10.43
C GLY A 209 -0.36 -25.62 11.88
N ASN A 210 -0.13 -24.38 12.30
CA ASN A 210 -0.34 -23.92 13.66
C ASN A 210 -1.17 -22.63 13.69
N ILE A 211 -2.42 -22.70 13.22
CA ILE A 211 -3.32 -21.53 13.12
C ILE A 211 -4.36 -21.50 14.24
N ASN A 212 -4.52 -22.62 14.96
CA ASN A 212 -5.48 -22.74 16.07
C ASN A 212 -4.91 -23.53 17.26
N PRO A 213 -4.30 -22.88 18.27
CA PRO A 213 -4.01 -21.44 18.33
C PRO A 213 -2.86 -21.04 17.39
N PRO A 214 -2.85 -19.79 16.89
CA PRO A 214 -1.81 -19.33 15.98
C PRO A 214 -0.44 -19.27 16.67
N VAL A 215 0.59 -19.86 16.04
CA VAL A 215 1.99 -19.69 16.43
C VAL A 215 2.61 -18.59 15.57
N TRP A 216 2.70 -17.39 16.14
CA TRP A 216 3.22 -16.20 15.48
C TRP A 216 4.72 -16.25 15.26
N GLU A 217 5.14 -15.81 14.09
CA GLU A 217 6.52 -15.43 13.79
C GLU A 217 6.89 -14.12 14.47
N ASP A 218 8.19 -13.88 14.66
CA ASP A 218 8.67 -12.64 15.29
C ASP A 218 8.41 -11.40 14.42
N GLY A 219 8.47 -11.58 13.10
CA GLY A 219 8.09 -10.59 12.09
C GLY A 219 8.91 -9.31 12.13
N LEU A 220 8.29 -8.21 11.68
CA LEU A 220 8.85 -6.86 11.64
C LEU A 220 8.11 -5.95 12.61
N LYS A 221 8.86 -5.23 13.44
CA LYS A 221 8.31 -4.30 14.44
C LYS A 221 8.81 -2.89 14.17
N PHE A 222 8.02 -1.88 14.52
CA PHE A 222 8.39 -0.48 14.27
C PHE A 222 9.74 -0.08 14.91
N TYR A 223 10.09 -0.68 16.04
CA TYR A 223 11.36 -0.43 16.73
C TYR A 223 12.56 -1.16 16.11
N ASP A 224 12.34 -2.07 15.15
CA ASP A 224 13.41 -2.68 14.36
C ASP A 224 13.86 -1.75 13.22
N LEU A 225 12.96 -0.90 12.71
CA LEU A 225 13.20 0.00 11.57
C LEU A 225 14.44 0.89 11.70
N PRO A 226 14.79 1.45 12.87
CA PRO A 226 16.03 2.20 13.06
C PRO A 226 17.30 1.40 12.70
N LEU A 227 17.24 0.07 12.71
CA LEU A 227 18.37 -0.83 12.45
C LEU A 227 18.43 -1.35 11.00
N PHE A 228 17.48 -0.97 10.13
CA PHE A 228 17.54 -1.28 8.71
C PHE A 228 18.53 -0.33 8.02
N PHE A 229 19.76 -0.81 7.84
CA PHE A 229 20.80 -0.21 7.02
C PHE A 229 21.07 -1.17 5.86
N ASN A 230 21.06 -0.65 4.64
CA ASN A 230 21.17 -1.43 3.39
C ASN A 230 21.80 -0.55 2.31
N LYS A 231 22.48 -1.19 1.34
CA LYS A 231 23.23 -0.50 0.27
C LYS A 231 22.32 0.20 -0.75
N GLU A 232 21.17 -0.40 -1.04
CA GLU A 232 20.16 0.08 -1.99
C GLU A 232 18.84 0.28 -1.26
N TYR A 233 18.12 1.38 -1.51
CA TYR A 233 16.80 1.60 -0.93
C TYR A 233 15.73 0.80 -1.69
N SER A 234 15.16 -0.22 -1.06
CA SER A 234 14.15 -1.07 -1.70
C SER A 234 12.81 -0.37 -1.91
N ILE A 235 12.00 -0.84 -2.84
CA ILE A 235 10.57 -0.55 -2.90
C ILE A 235 9.86 -1.62 -2.06
N ALA A 236 9.18 -1.20 -0.99
CA ALA A 236 8.55 -2.12 -0.04
C ALA A 236 7.06 -2.30 -0.34
N ILE A 237 6.60 -3.54 -0.39
CA ILE A 237 5.18 -3.89 -0.53
C ILE A 237 4.79 -4.68 0.72
N ILE A 238 3.97 -4.08 1.60
CA ILE A 238 3.68 -4.58 2.95
C ILE A 238 2.20 -4.92 3.07
N GLY A 239 1.88 -6.20 2.93
CA GLY A 239 0.53 -6.75 3.03
C GLY A 239 0.01 -6.80 4.45
N GLY A 240 -1.32 -6.84 4.60
CA GLY A 240 -2.00 -6.88 5.88
C GLY A 240 -2.57 -5.54 6.33
N CYS A 241 -3.29 -5.58 7.44
CA CYS A 241 -4.11 -4.48 7.93
C CYS A 241 -3.29 -3.26 8.37
N HIS A 242 -3.72 -2.06 7.98
CA HIS A 242 -3.20 -0.77 8.45
C HIS A 242 -1.69 -0.54 8.31
N THR A 243 -0.97 -1.34 7.53
CA THR A 243 0.49 -1.25 7.36
C THR A 243 0.96 0.09 6.82
N ALA A 244 0.12 0.77 6.03
CA ALA A 244 0.34 2.11 5.49
C ALA A 244 -0.50 3.19 6.18
N MET A 245 -1.00 2.95 7.39
CA MET A 245 -1.70 3.97 8.18
C MET A 245 -0.72 5.08 8.62
N PHE A 246 -0.72 6.20 7.89
CA PHE A 246 0.27 7.28 8.06
C PHE A 246 -0.18 8.43 8.98
N ASN A 247 -1.35 8.31 9.61
CA ASN A 247 -1.84 9.23 10.66
C ASN A 247 -1.37 8.87 12.09
N VAL A 248 -0.59 7.79 12.26
CA VAL A 248 -0.09 7.33 13.58
C VAL A 248 0.90 8.31 14.22
N SER A 249 0.72 8.63 15.49
CA SER A 249 1.63 9.38 16.34
C SER A 249 1.55 8.90 17.79
N LEU A 250 2.46 9.39 18.65
CA LEU A 250 2.46 9.07 20.08
C LEU A 250 1.13 9.38 20.79
N THR A 251 0.32 10.24 20.20
CA THR A 251 -0.95 10.75 20.73
C THR A 251 -2.18 10.26 19.96
N VAL A 252 -1.98 9.78 18.72
CA VAL A 252 -3.03 9.28 17.83
C VAL A 252 -2.54 7.95 17.27
N HIS A 253 -2.89 6.85 17.90
CA HIS A 253 -2.39 5.52 17.54
C HIS A 253 -3.52 4.49 17.54
N PRO A 254 -4.54 4.68 16.68
CA PRO A 254 -5.57 3.66 16.49
C PRO A 254 -4.92 2.37 15.97
N TRP A 255 -5.52 1.22 16.29
CA TRP A 255 -5.10 -0.10 15.79
C TRP A 255 -3.67 -0.55 16.18
N THR A 256 -2.99 0.14 17.10
CA THR A 256 -1.64 -0.26 17.59
C THR A 256 -1.67 -1.15 18.83
N GLY A 257 -2.84 -1.68 19.20
CA GLY A 257 -3.02 -2.41 20.47
C GLY A 257 -2.79 -1.55 21.71
N GLY A 258 -2.90 -0.21 21.58
CA GLY A 258 -2.64 0.74 22.66
C GLY A 258 -1.17 1.09 22.87
N ILE A 259 -0.27 0.63 21.99
CA ILE A 259 1.17 0.95 22.05
C ILE A 259 1.41 2.25 21.26
N PRO A 260 1.89 3.34 21.90
CA PRO A 260 2.23 4.56 21.19
C PRO A 260 3.43 4.33 20.25
N SER A 261 3.31 4.80 19.01
CA SER A 261 4.43 4.86 18.06
C SER A 261 4.55 6.27 17.49
N PRO A 262 5.77 6.79 17.27
CA PRO A 262 5.92 8.10 16.66
C PRO A 262 5.42 8.12 15.21
N GLU A 263 5.34 6.97 14.53
CA GLU A 263 4.98 6.89 13.11
C GLU A 263 4.46 5.49 12.72
N GLY A 264 3.76 5.41 11.59
CA GLY A 264 3.32 4.14 11.02
C GLY A 264 4.47 3.38 10.34
N LEU A 265 4.33 2.05 10.26
CA LEU A 265 5.32 1.10 9.80
C LEU A 265 5.85 1.45 8.40
N SER A 266 4.97 1.54 7.40
CA SER A 266 5.37 1.80 6.00
C SER A 266 6.06 3.15 5.83
N TRP A 267 5.50 4.23 6.41
CA TRP A 267 6.08 5.56 6.22
C TRP A 267 7.45 5.67 6.89
N TRP A 268 7.61 5.16 8.13
CA TRP A 268 8.91 5.16 8.78
C TRP A 268 9.92 4.35 7.96
N PHE A 269 9.53 3.20 7.43
CA PHE A 269 10.42 2.39 6.60
C PHE A 269 10.86 3.12 5.32
N ALA A 270 9.95 3.81 4.63
CA ALA A 270 10.26 4.64 3.46
C ALA A 270 11.18 5.83 3.80
N ARG A 271 10.90 6.58 4.87
CA ARG A 271 11.74 7.74 5.24
C ARG A 271 12.98 7.40 6.05
N LYS A 272 13.25 6.11 6.32
CA LYS A 272 14.39 5.69 7.13
C LYS A 272 15.68 6.28 6.56
N TYR A 273 16.39 7.06 7.37
CA TYR A 273 17.66 7.65 6.99
C TYR A 273 18.73 6.57 6.84
N ASN A 274 19.54 6.67 5.78
CA ASN A 274 20.67 5.78 5.49
C ASN A 274 20.31 4.28 5.44
N GLY A 275 19.11 3.95 4.97
CA GLY A 275 18.65 2.59 4.76
C GLY A 275 17.13 2.53 4.58
N GLY A 276 16.56 1.37 4.85
CA GLY A 276 15.16 1.08 4.62
C GLY A 276 14.76 1.16 3.15
N ALA A 277 13.52 1.56 2.91
CA ALA A 277 12.91 1.59 1.58
C ALA A 277 13.00 2.99 0.94
N ILE A 278 12.81 3.15 -0.37
CA ILE A 278 12.61 4.46 -1.05
C ILE A 278 11.13 4.82 -1.15
N ALA A 279 10.27 3.81 -1.19
CA ALA A 279 8.82 3.91 -1.20
C ALA A 279 8.23 2.69 -0.48
N ALA A 280 7.06 2.84 0.10
CA ALA A 280 6.32 1.74 0.70
C ALA A 280 4.85 1.76 0.25
N LEU A 281 4.35 0.60 -0.17
CA LEU A 281 2.95 0.36 -0.49
C LEU A 281 2.33 -0.54 0.57
N GLY A 282 1.10 -0.27 0.95
CA GLY A 282 0.37 -1.04 1.94
C GLY A 282 -1.03 -0.46 2.13
N TYR A 283 -1.67 -0.82 3.25
CA TYR A 283 -3.09 -0.52 3.46
C TYR A 283 -3.30 0.44 4.61
N ALA A 284 -4.15 1.45 4.43
CA ALA A 284 -4.55 2.39 5.48
C ALA A 284 -5.75 1.89 6.33
N ALA A 285 -6.31 0.74 5.98
CA ALA A 285 -7.52 0.13 6.53
C ALA A 285 -7.34 -1.39 6.67
N PHE A 286 -8.40 -2.12 7.00
CA PHE A 286 -8.46 -3.57 6.80
C PHE A 286 -8.61 -3.90 5.31
N PRO A 287 -7.63 -4.53 4.63
CA PRO A 287 -7.88 -5.10 3.32
C PRO A 287 -8.49 -6.50 3.45
N VAL A 288 -9.17 -6.98 2.41
CA VAL A 288 -9.75 -8.32 2.40
C VAL A 288 -8.71 -9.38 2.05
N ALA A 289 -8.69 -10.48 2.79
CA ALA A 289 -7.97 -11.69 2.42
C ALA A 289 -8.93 -12.70 1.79
N THR A 290 -8.44 -13.50 0.85
CA THR A 290 -9.24 -14.57 0.22
C THR A 290 -8.43 -15.87 0.25
N PRO A 291 -8.38 -16.56 1.40
CA PRO A 291 -7.69 -17.84 1.51
C PRO A 291 -8.55 -18.98 0.94
N GLY A 292 -7.90 -20.11 0.65
CA GLY A 292 -8.56 -21.30 0.10
C GLY A 292 -8.55 -21.36 -1.43
N GLU A 293 -9.52 -22.10 -1.95
CA GLU A 293 -9.64 -22.46 -3.37
C GLU A 293 -11.13 -22.69 -3.69
N TYR A 294 -11.75 -21.73 -4.36
CA TYR A 294 -13.19 -21.75 -4.67
C TYR A 294 -13.51 -21.58 -6.16
N GLY A 295 -12.53 -21.81 -7.04
CA GLY A 295 -12.67 -21.62 -8.48
C GLY A 295 -11.91 -20.39 -8.96
N ASP A 296 -11.83 -20.23 -10.29
CA ASP A 296 -11.27 -19.07 -10.98
C ASP A 296 -12.02 -17.78 -10.60
N LEU A 297 -11.50 -17.08 -9.58
CA LEU A 297 -12.08 -15.87 -9.01
C LEU A 297 -11.75 -14.65 -9.85
N ASP A 298 -10.62 -14.64 -10.57
CA ASP A 298 -10.19 -13.55 -11.44
C ASP A 298 -10.72 -13.64 -12.89
N GLY A 299 -11.42 -14.73 -13.21
CA GLY A 299 -12.09 -14.97 -14.47
C GLY A 299 -11.16 -15.09 -15.67
N ASN A 300 -9.86 -15.33 -15.45
CA ASN A 300 -8.85 -15.39 -16.52
C ASN A 300 -8.82 -16.75 -17.25
N GLY A 301 -9.58 -17.74 -16.76
CA GLY A 301 -9.66 -19.10 -17.30
C GLY A 301 -8.63 -20.07 -16.70
N ILE A 302 -7.82 -19.63 -15.74
CA ILE A 302 -6.85 -20.40 -14.98
C ILE A 302 -7.32 -20.39 -13.53
N ASN A 303 -7.28 -21.56 -12.90
CA ASN A 303 -7.68 -21.73 -11.52
C ASN A 303 -6.44 -21.81 -10.64
N GLU A 304 -6.04 -20.67 -10.09
CA GLU A 304 -4.96 -20.51 -9.12
C GLU A 304 -5.54 -20.39 -7.70
N PRO A 305 -4.72 -20.57 -6.64
CA PRO A 305 -5.20 -20.37 -5.28
C PRO A 305 -5.82 -18.97 -5.08
N ASP A 306 -6.95 -18.88 -4.41
CA ASP A 306 -7.74 -17.65 -4.31
C ASP A 306 -6.96 -16.44 -3.77
N CYS A 307 -5.90 -16.68 -2.98
CA CYS A 307 -5.06 -15.61 -2.43
C CYS A 307 -4.24 -14.88 -3.50
N VAL A 308 -4.07 -15.45 -4.69
CA VAL A 308 -3.49 -14.78 -5.86
C VAL A 308 -4.52 -14.29 -6.85
N GLU A 309 -5.80 -14.65 -6.72
CA GLU A 309 -6.88 -14.24 -7.62
C GLU A 309 -7.80 -13.17 -7.01
N SER A 310 -7.81 -13.05 -5.68
CA SER A 310 -8.63 -12.08 -4.96
C SER A 310 -7.92 -11.45 -3.76
N GLY A 311 -8.54 -10.39 -3.25
CA GLY A 311 -8.13 -9.68 -2.07
C GLY A 311 -6.75 -9.02 -2.17
N TYR A 312 -6.17 -8.76 -1.02
CA TYR A 312 -4.97 -7.95 -0.94
C TYR A 312 -3.73 -8.63 -1.57
N GLY A 313 -3.75 -9.96 -1.73
CA GLY A 313 -2.76 -10.69 -2.52
C GLY A 313 -2.88 -10.36 -4.00
N TYR A 314 -4.09 -10.43 -4.59
CA TYR A 314 -4.33 -9.99 -5.97
C TYR A 314 -3.89 -8.54 -6.21
N MET A 315 -4.22 -7.61 -5.30
CA MET A 315 -3.76 -6.22 -5.38
C MET A 315 -2.22 -6.12 -5.39
N GLN A 316 -1.53 -6.86 -4.51
CA GLN A 316 -0.07 -6.82 -4.41
C GLN A 316 0.60 -7.41 -5.65
N ILE A 317 0.16 -8.58 -6.15
CA ILE A 317 0.80 -9.22 -7.30
C ILE A 317 0.64 -8.38 -8.57
N ASN A 318 -0.45 -7.63 -8.70
CA ASN A 318 -0.71 -6.82 -9.88
C ASN A 318 0.28 -5.65 -10.03
N LEU A 319 0.93 -5.20 -8.96
CA LEU A 319 2.06 -4.26 -9.06
C LEU A 319 3.22 -4.87 -9.86
N PHE A 320 3.54 -6.13 -9.57
CA PHE A 320 4.65 -6.84 -10.19
C PHE A 320 4.30 -7.34 -11.58
N HIS A 321 3.05 -7.76 -11.79
CA HIS A 321 2.53 -8.03 -13.12
C HIS A 321 2.65 -6.80 -14.02
N ALA A 322 2.23 -5.62 -13.55
CA ALA A 322 2.37 -4.36 -14.27
C ALA A 322 3.82 -4.05 -14.65
N TYR A 323 4.76 -4.27 -13.72
CA TYR A 323 6.18 -4.12 -14.00
C TYR A 323 6.68 -5.13 -15.05
N SER A 324 6.23 -6.38 -14.97
CA SER A 324 6.58 -7.43 -15.95
C SER A 324 6.04 -7.15 -17.35
N GLU A 325 4.91 -6.44 -17.46
CA GLU A 325 4.33 -5.94 -18.71
C GLU A 325 5.03 -4.68 -19.24
N GLY A 326 6.09 -4.23 -18.55
CA GLY A 326 6.97 -3.16 -19.01
C GLY A 326 6.64 -1.77 -18.48
N LEU A 327 5.70 -1.62 -17.53
CA LEU A 327 5.54 -0.34 -16.82
C LEU A 327 6.78 -0.08 -15.95
N GLN A 328 7.31 1.14 -16.00
CA GLN A 328 8.63 1.43 -15.42
C GLN A 328 8.55 2.36 -14.22
N HIS A 329 7.44 3.08 -14.02
CA HIS A 329 7.30 4.00 -12.90
C HIS A 329 6.38 3.41 -11.84
N LEU A 330 6.70 3.70 -10.57
CA LEU A 330 5.99 3.13 -9.44
C LEU A 330 4.49 3.52 -9.41
N GLY A 331 4.18 4.75 -9.78
CA GLY A 331 2.81 5.24 -9.90
C GLY A 331 2.02 4.56 -11.01
N GLU A 332 2.67 4.18 -12.12
CA GLU A 332 2.04 3.42 -13.20
C GLU A 332 1.65 2.01 -12.73
N CYS A 333 2.57 1.34 -12.03
CA CYS A 333 2.32 0.02 -11.46
C CYS A 333 1.21 0.07 -10.40
N TRP A 334 1.22 1.08 -9.53
CA TRP A 334 0.15 1.32 -8.56
C TRP A 334 -1.20 1.58 -9.24
N GLY A 335 -1.24 2.44 -10.27
CA GLY A 335 -2.46 2.73 -11.01
C GLY A 335 -3.00 1.51 -11.75
N TYR A 336 -2.13 0.68 -12.31
CA TYR A 336 -2.49 -0.60 -12.91
C TYR A 336 -3.11 -1.54 -11.88
N ALA A 337 -2.48 -1.71 -10.71
CA ALA A 337 -2.97 -2.61 -9.67
C ALA A 337 -4.35 -2.19 -9.15
N VAL A 338 -4.53 -0.90 -8.85
CA VAL A 338 -5.83 -0.34 -8.44
C VAL A 338 -6.86 -0.52 -9.54
N GLY A 339 -6.54 -0.12 -10.78
CA GLY A 339 -7.46 -0.22 -11.91
C GLY A 339 -7.87 -1.66 -12.23
N ASN A 340 -6.93 -2.61 -12.18
CA ASN A 340 -7.23 -4.02 -12.45
C ASN A 340 -8.08 -4.65 -11.33
N TYR A 341 -7.82 -4.29 -10.07
CA TYR A 341 -8.68 -4.69 -8.96
C TYR A 341 -10.10 -4.12 -9.10
N THR A 342 -10.23 -2.82 -9.42
CA THR A 342 -11.51 -2.14 -9.63
C THR A 342 -12.30 -2.75 -10.80
N ALA A 343 -11.63 -3.04 -11.91
CA ALA A 343 -12.24 -3.67 -13.08
C ALA A 343 -12.78 -5.05 -12.76
N HIS A 344 -12.02 -5.83 -11.99
CA HIS A 344 -12.32 -7.22 -11.74
C HIS A 344 -13.41 -7.42 -10.68
N PHE A 345 -13.27 -6.75 -9.54
CA PHE A 345 -14.25 -6.84 -8.46
C PHE A 345 -15.46 -5.91 -8.67
N SER A 346 -15.45 -5.16 -9.77
CA SER A 346 -16.50 -4.24 -10.25
C SER A 346 -16.97 -3.20 -9.22
N TYR A 347 -17.69 -2.18 -9.69
CA TYR A 347 -18.14 -1.06 -8.86
C TYR A 347 -18.97 -1.57 -7.65
N PRO A 348 -18.64 -1.15 -6.42
CA PRO A 348 -18.43 -2.05 -5.29
C PRO A 348 -19.72 -2.70 -4.81
N SER A 349 -19.81 -4.01 -5.00
CA SER A 349 -20.86 -4.86 -4.42
C SER A 349 -20.64 -5.11 -2.93
N GLU A 350 -19.38 -5.05 -2.48
CA GLU A 350 -18.97 -5.48 -1.16
C GLU A 350 -18.00 -4.51 -0.50
N ARG A 351 -18.24 -4.22 0.79
CA ARG A 351 -17.49 -3.21 1.56
C ARG A 351 -16.00 -3.52 1.70
N TYR A 352 -15.65 -4.80 1.80
CA TYR A 352 -14.28 -5.24 1.98
C TYR A 352 -13.41 -5.03 0.74
N ASN A 353 -13.99 -5.08 -0.47
CA ASN A 353 -13.32 -4.73 -1.72
C ASN A 353 -13.06 -3.23 -1.77
N LEU A 354 -14.06 -2.44 -1.37
CA LEU A 354 -13.91 -0.98 -1.31
C LEU A 354 -12.82 -0.55 -0.32
N HIS A 355 -12.72 -1.22 0.84
CA HIS A 355 -11.59 -1.05 1.76
C HIS A 355 -10.25 -1.35 1.09
N THR A 356 -10.13 -2.48 0.39
CA THR A 356 -8.88 -2.88 -0.27
C THR A 356 -8.46 -1.86 -1.32
N ILE A 357 -9.39 -1.41 -2.17
CA ILE A 357 -9.14 -0.43 -3.24
C ILE A 357 -8.75 0.94 -2.66
N GLN A 358 -9.60 1.49 -1.80
CA GLN A 358 -9.44 2.86 -1.31
C GLN A 358 -8.29 3.02 -0.32
N ALA A 359 -7.95 1.95 0.41
CA ALA A 359 -6.90 2.01 1.41
C ALA A 359 -5.52 1.64 0.88
N PHE A 360 -5.38 1.19 -0.37
CA PHE A 360 -4.08 0.84 -0.94
C PHE A 360 -3.28 2.10 -1.34
N VAL A 361 -2.32 2.49 -0.49
CA VAL A 361 -1.61 3.77 -0.58
C VAL A 361 -0.17 3.57 -1.05
N LEU A 362 0.26 4.40 -2.00
CA LEU A 362 1.67 4.58 -2.35
C LEU A 362 2.32 5.70 -1.50
N LEU A 363 3.08 5.31 -0.48
CA LEU A 363 3.91 6.21 0.30
C LEU A 363 5.31 6.34 -0.34
N GLY A 364 5.39 7.14 -1.39
CA GLY A 364 6.59 7.33 -2.20
C GLY A 364 6.38 8.34 -3.33
N ASP A 365 7.40 8.52 -4.16
CA ASP A 365 7.28 9.32 -5.39
C ASP A 365 6.60 8.48 -6.48
N PRO A 366 5.43 8.88 -7.02
CA PRO A 366 4.76 8.11 -8.08
C PRO A 366 5.50 8.15 -9.41
N SER A 367 6.40 9.12 -9.62
CA SER A 367 7.24 9.22 -10.81
C SER A 367 8.58 8.48 -10.66
N LEU A 368 8.82 7.82 -9.53
CA LEU A 368 10.03 7.04 -9.30
C LEU A 368 10.17 5.95 -10.37
N LYS A 369 11.23 6.00 -11.16
CA LYS A 369 11.57 4.93 -12.11
C LYS A 369 12.13 3.73 -11.34
N ILE A 370 11.46 2.59 -11.42
CA ILE A 370 11.86 1.33 -10.77
C ILE A 370 13.25 0.91 -11.28
N GLY A 371 14.17 0.65 -10.35
CA GLY A 371 15.57 0.34 -10.62
C GLY A 371 16.47 1.56 -10.88
N GLY A 372 15.90 2.76 -11.03
CA GLY A 372 16.63 3.99 -11.35
C GLY A 372 16.87 4.19 -12.84
N TYR A 373 17.43 5.34 -13.23
CA TYR A 373 17.70 5.68 -14.63
C TYR A 373 19.00 5.08 -15.17
N GLY A 374 19.86 4.55 -14.29
CA GLY A 374 21.06 3.81 -14.66
C GLY A 374 20.85 2.31 -14.86
N TYR A 375 19.61 1.82 -14.74
CA TYR A 375 19.21 0.41 -14.87
C TYR A 375 18.87 0.03 -16.31
#